data_AF-A0A328L224-F1
#
_entry.id   AF-A0A328L224-F1
#
_cell.length_a   1.000
_cell.length_b   1.000
_cell.length_c   1.000
_cell.angle_alpha   90.00
_cell.angle_beta   90.00
_cell.angle_gamma   90.00
#
_symmetry.space_group_name_H-M   'P 1'
#
loop_
_entity.id
_entity.type
_entity.pdbx_description
1 polymer ?
#
loop_
_entity_poly.entity_id
_entity_poly.type
_entity_poly.pdbx_seq_one_letter_code
_entity_poly.pdbx_strand_id
1 'polypeptide(L)'
;MGGMIAQIVALRNPQRVLSITLIASSIFGSEDNKRNLPPIDEKILTYHANGAKLNWSDEESVANYLVTGSVLLCGSKHKFDEKRAYKQVEKEIKRANNLLSMFNHSLLKGDDSYEGKLKEINIPTLVIHGTEDTPLNLKYEYA
;
A
#
# COMPACT_ATOMS: atom_id res chain seq x y z
N MET A 1 2.03 4.21 -0.13
CA MET A 1 2.30 5.67 -0.07
C MET A 1 3.52 6.05 0.79
N GLY A 2 3.64 5.61 2.06
CA GLY A 2 4.75 6.06 2.93
C GLY A 2 6.16 5.83 2.33
N GLY A 3 6.43 4.65 1.76
CA GLY A 3 7.71 4.36 1.12
C GLY A 3 7.99 5.24 -0.12
N MET A 4 6.95 5.58 -0.89
CA MET A 4 7.05 6.49 -2.03
C MET A 4 7.42 7.92 -1.59
N ILE A 5 6.81 8.42 -0.51
CA ILE A 5 7.17 9.72 0.08
C ILE A 5 8.63 9.69 0.57
N ALA A 6 9.03 8.63 1.27
CA ALA A 6 10.40 8.48 1.76
C ALA A 6 11.43 8.53 0.63
N GLN A 7 11.15 7.84 -0.48
CA GLN A 7 11.95 7.89 -1.69
C GLN A 7 12.04 9.31 -2.30
N ILE A 8 10.92 10.04 -2.39
CA ILE A 8 10.90 11.43 -2.88
C ILE A 8 11.72 12.35 -1.95
N VAL A 9 11.62 12.17 -0.64
CA VAL A 9 12.40 12.94 0.33
C VAL A 9 13.89 12.67 0.18
N ALA A 10 14.29 11.40 0.01
CA ALA A 10 15.67 10.99 -0.24
C ALA A 10 16.23 11.61 -1.54
N LEU A 11 15.43 11.69 -2.60
CA LEU A 11 15.81 12.36 -3.84
C LEU A 11 15.98 13.86 -3.68
N ARG A 12 15.01 14.52 -3.04
CA ARG A 12 14.99 15.99 -2.94
C ARG A 12 15.99 16.53 -1.94
N ASN A 13 16.29 15.77 -0.90
CA ASN A 13 17.10 16.23 0.24
C ASN A 13 18.05 15.12 0.74
N PRO A 14 18.92 14.54 -0.10
CA PRO A 14 19.75 13.40 0.27
C PRO A 14 20.64 13.68 1.50
N GLN A 15 21.10 14.93 1.65
CA GLN A 15 21.91 15.36 2.79
C GLN A 15 21.16 15.38 4.13
N ARG A 16 19.84 15.20 4.12
CA ARG A 16 18.98 15.17 5.32
C ARG A 16 18.44 13.77 5.63
N VAL A 17 18.86 12.76 4.86
CA VAL A 17 18.38 11.38 4.99
C VAL A 17 19.57 10.45 5.14
N LEU A 18 19.73 9.87 6.33
CA LEU A 18 20.81 8.92 6.59
C LEU A 18 20.60 7.58 5.87
N SER A 19 19.37 7.08 5.87
CA SER A 19 18.96 5.84 5.22
C SER A 19 17.44 5.78 5.06
N ILE A 20 16.94 4.93 4.18
CA ILE A 20 15.52 4.60 4.08
C ILE A 20 15.29 3.09 4.23
N THR A 21 14.17 2.73 4.86
CA THR A 21 13.67 1.35 4.91
C THR A 21 12.29 1.30 4.29
N LEU A 22 12.17 0.59 3.18
CA LEU A 22 10.94 0.45 2.41
C LEU A 22 10.32 -0.90 2.74
N ILE A 23 9.10 -0.88 3.30
CA ILE A 23 8.36 -2.08 3.68
C ILE A 23 7.06 -2.09 2.89
N ALA A 24 6.76 -3.19 2.19
CA ALA A 24 5.53 -3.35 1.40
C ALA A 24 5.23 -2.10 0.56
N SER A 25 6.24 -1.63 -0.18
CA SER A 25 6.21 -0.37 -0.90
C SER A 25 6.79 -0.55 -2.28
N SER A 26 6.18 0.10 -3.26
CA SER A 26 6.70 0.19 -4.62
C SER A 26 7.46 1.49 -4.85
N ILE A 27 8.07 1.55 -6.01
CA ILE A 27 8.72 2.71 -6.58
C ILE A 27 7.70 3.83 -6.88
N PHE A 28 8.11 5.09 -6.70
CA PHE A 28 7.36 6.23 -7.24
C PHE A 28 7.43 6.23 -8.78
N GLY A 29 6.48 6.86 -9.45
CA GLY A 29 6.53 7.06 -10.90
C GLY A 29 5.21 6.70 -11.57
N SER A 30 5.08 7.07 -12.85
CA SER A 30 3.78 7.16 -13.52
C SER A 30 3.00 5.85 -13.51
N GLU A 31 1.66 5.96 -13.48
CA GLU A 31 0.74 4.81 -13.62
C GLU A 31 0.92 4.10 -14.97
N ASP A 32 1.47 4.79 -15.98
CA ASP A 32 2.00 4.17 -17.19
C ASP A 32 3.24 3.34 -16.83
N ASN A 33 3.00 2.08 -16.46
CA ASN A 33 4.02 1.13 -16.05
C ASN A 33 4.87 0.67 -17.24
N LYS A 34 5.81 1.52 -17.66
CA LYS A 34 6.89 1.15 -18.61
C LYS A 34 7.96 0.25 -18.00
N ARG A 35 7.79 -0.11 -16.72
CA ARG A 35 8.78 -0.77 -15.88
C ARG A 35 8.61 -2.28 -15.88
N ASN A 36 7.62 -2.78 -16.62
CA ASN A 36 7.30 -4.20 -16.74
C ASN A 36 7.00 -4.85 -15.37
N LEU A 37 6.48 -4.05 -14.43
CA LEU A 37 6.05 -4.55 -13.13
C LEU A 37 4.81 -5.44 -13.30
N PRO A 38 4.75 -6.59 -12.61
CA PRO A 38 3.53 -7.37 -12.55
C PRO A 38 2.36 -6.52 -12.01
N PRO A 39 1.15 -6.67 -12.55
CA PRO A 39 -0.01 -5.95 -12.06
C PRO A 39 -0.40 -6.40 -10.64
N ILE A 40 -1.20 -5.57 -9.98
CA ILE A 40 -1.94 -5.96 -8.76
C ILE A 40 -2.77 -7.22 -9.08
N ASP A 41 -2.78 -8.20 -8.17
CA ASP A 41 -3.62 -9.40 -8.31
C ASP A 41 -5.10 -9.01 -8.48
N GLU A 42 -5.74 -9.55 -9.52
CA GLU A 42 -7.12 -9.27 -9.88
C GLU A 42 -8.10 -9.49 -8.72
N LYS A 43 -7.84 -10.49 -7.86
CA LYS A 43 -8.71 -10.77 -6.69
C LYS A 43 -8.80 -9.57 -5.75
N ILE A 44 -7.73 -8.80 -5.59
CA ILE A 44 -7.70 -7.59 -4.77
C ILE A 44 -8.55 -6.50 -5.43
N LEU A 45 -8.39 -6.31 -6.75
CA LEU A 45 -9.17 -5.34 -7.51
C LEU A 45 -10.67 -5.66 -7.49
N THR A 46 -11.04 -6.92 -7.75
CA THR A 46 -12.42 -7.40 -7.70
C THR A 46 -13.01 -7.22 -6.30
N TYR A 47 -12.24 -7.51 -5.26
CA TYR A 47 -12.71 -7.34 -3.89
C TYR A 47 -13.01 -5.88 -3.57
N HIS A 48 -12.09 -4.96 -3.88
CA HIS A 48 -12.29 -3.53 -3.61
C HIS A 48 -13.39 -2.89 -4.45
N ALA A 49 -13.68 -3.41 -5.65
CA ALA A 49 -14.82 -2.97 -6.45
C ALA A 49 -16.17 -3.13 -5.72
N ASN A 50 -16.28 -4.10 -4.79
CA ASN A 50 -17.48 -4.28 -3.98
C ASN A 50 -17.72 -3.13 -2.98
N GLY A 51 -16.69 -2.35 -2.64
CA GLY A 51 -16.82 -1.17 -1.78
C GLY A 51 -17.79 -0.12 -2.32
N ALA A 52 -18.02 -0.09 -3.65
CA ALA A 52 -18.99 0.81 -4.28
C ALA A 52 -20.46 0.45 -3.96
N LYS A 53 -20.73 -0.80 -3.58
CA LYS A 53 -22.08 -1.30 -3.24
C LYS A 53 -22.31 -1.39 -1.73
N LEU A 54 -21.28 -1.15 -0.93
CA LEU A 54 -21.31 -1.28 0.52
C LEU A 54 -22.07 -0.12 1.16
N ASN A 55 -22.96 -0.42 2.12
CA ASN A 55 -23.54 0.60 2.97
C ASN A 55 -22.53 1.04 4.04
N TRP A 56 -21.86 2.16 3.82
CA TRP A 56 -20.83 2.68 4.72
C TRP A 56 -21.35 3.19 6.07
N SER A 57 -22.68 3.27 6.25
CA SER A 57 -23.29 3.60 7.55
C SER A 57 -23.58 2.37 8.42
N ASP A 58 -23.45 1.16 7.86
CA ASP A 58 -23.59 -0.10 8.60
C ASP A 58 -22.21 -0.56 9.07
N GLU A 59 -21.92 -0.30 10.36
CA GLU A 59 -20.61 -0.60 10.96
C GLU A 59 -20.23 -2.08 10.87
N GLU A 60 -21.20 -3.00 10.99
CA GLU A 60 -20.92 -4.43 10.93
C GLU A 60 -20.51 -4.85 9.51
N SER A 61 -21.28 -4.40 8.51
CA SER A 61 -20.96 -4.61 7.10
C SER A 61 -19.61 -4.01 6.72
N VAL A 62 -19.31 -2.80 7.21
CA VAL A 62 -18.01 -2.14 7.00
C VAL A 62 -16.88 -2.88 7.69
N ALA A 63 -17.08 -3.35 8.93
CA ALA A 63 -16.07 -4.09 9.65
C ALA A 63 -15.72 -5.41 8.93
N ASN A 64 -16.74 -6.15 8.50
CA ASN A 64 -16.57 -7.38 7.73
C ASN A 64 -15.83 -7.12 6.42
N TYR A 65 -16.11 -6.02 5.73
CA TYR A 65 -15.40 -5.62 4.51
C TYR A 65 -13.90 -5.33 4.78
N LEU A 66 -13.58 -4.51 5.78
CA LEU A 66 -12.18 -4.15 6.06
C LEU A 66 -11.37 -5.34 6.59
N VAL A 67 -11.97 -6.22 7.40
CA VAL A 67 -11.33 -7.44 7.90
C VAL A 67 -11.07 -8.43 6.76
N THR A 68 -12.06 -8.67 5.90
CA THR A 68 -11.89 -9.57 4.76
C THR A 68 -10.85 -9.04 3.77
N GLY A 69 -10.81 -7.72 3.55
CA GLY A 69 -9.71 -7.09 2.81
C GLY A 69 -8.34 -7.39 3.42
N SER A 70 -8.23 -7.38 4.75
CA SER A 70 -6.99 -7.73 5.46
C SER A 70 -6.63 -9.21 5.34
N VAL A 71 -7.61 -10.12 5.24
CA VAL A 71 -7.39 -11.55 4.96
C VAL A 71 -6.71 -11.74 3.60
N LEU A 72 -7.17 -11.02 2.57
CA LEU A 72 -6.59 -11.09 1.22
C LEU A 72 -5.12 -10.67 1.17
N LEU A 73 -4.68 -9.86 2.12
CA LEU A 73 -3.30 -9.39 2.24
C LEU A 73 -2.43 -10.28 3.14
N CYS A 74 -3.00 -11.32 3.75
CA CYS A 74 -2.26 -12.22 4.62
C CYS A 74 -1.61 -13.35 3.81
N GLY A 75 -0.28 -13.37 3.77
CA GLY A 75 0.48 -14.47 3.17
C GLY A 75 0.18 -15.82 3.83
N SER A 76 0.22 -16.90 3.04
CA SER A 76 -0.08 -18.27 3.44
C SER A 76 0.84 -18.82 4.53
N LYS A 77 2.03 -18.22 4.70
CA LYS A 77 2.99 -18.55 5.77
C LYS A 77 2.56 -18.05 7.16
N HIS A 78 1.49 -17.26 7.25
CA HIS A 78 1.02 -16.68 8.51
C HIS A 78 -0.43 -17.04 8.76
N LYS A 79 -0.77 -17.28 10.03
CA LYS A 79 -2.16 -17.42 10.45
C LYS A 79 -2.76 -16.03 10.61
N PHE A 80 -3.86 -15.75 9.92
CA PHE A 80 -4.61 -14.51 10.11
C PHE A 80 -5.33 -14.52 11.47
N ASP A 81 -5.09 -13.49 12.29
CA ASP A 81 -5.81 -13.27 13.54
C ASP A 81 -7.01 -12.35 13.29
N GLU A 82 -8.12 -12.98 12.92
CA GLU A 82 -9.37 -12.30 12.58
C GLU A 82 -9.94 -11.54 13.77
N LYS A 83 -9.87 -12.10 14.99
CA LYS A 83 -10.37 -11.44 16.20
C LYS A 83 -9.59 -10.17 16.50
N ARG A 84 -8.26 -10.18 16.32
CA ARG A 84 -7.43 -8.98 16.47
C ARG A 84 -7.74 -7.97 15.38
N ALA A 85 -7.85 -8.39 14.12
CA ALA A 85 -8.14 -7.50 12.99
C ALA A 85 -9.50 -6.81 13.16
N TYR A 86 -10.53 -7.57 13.55
CA TYR A 86 -11.87 -7.04 13.81
C TYR A 86 -11.85 -5.98 14.92
N LYS A 87 -11.20 -6.27 16.06
CA LYS A 87 -11.03 -5.30 17.15
C LYS A 87 -10.29 -4.03 16.72
N GLN A 88 -9.35 -4.13 15.80
CA GLN A 88 -8.66 -2.97 15.25
C GLN A 88 -9.61 -2.14 14.38
N VAL A 89 -10.33 -2.78 13.47
CA VAL A 89 -11.28 -2.13 12.58
C VAL A 89 -12.42 -1.44 13.36
N GLU A 90 -12.98 -2.08 14.39
CA GLU A 90 -13.98 -1.44 15.26
C GLU A 90 -13.45 -0.15 15.90
N LYS A 91 -12.18 -0.13 16.30
CA LYS A 91 -11.54 1.07 16.85
C LYS A 91 -11.34 2.14 15.78
N GLU A 92 -11.01 1.75 14.55
CA GLU A 92 -10.87 2.67 13.42
C GLU A 92 -12.20 3.34 13.09
N ILE A 93 -13.28 2.57 12.99
CA ILE A 93 -14.65 3.06 12.76
C ILE A 93 -15.04 4.08 13.85
N LYS A 94 -14.87 3.72 15.13
CA LYS A 94 -15.26 4.58 16.26
C LYS A 94 -14.40 5.82 16.42
N ARG A 95 -13.13 5.78 16.01
CA ARG A 95 -12.17 6.89 16.15
C ARG A 95 -12.23 7.88 15.00
N ALA A 96 -12.59 7.42 13.80
CA ALA A 96 -12.53 8.25 12.61
C ALA A 96 -13.70 9.25 12.57
N ASN A 97 -13.39 10.53 12.39
CA ASN A 97 -14.42 11.55 12.11
C ASN A 97 -15.08 11.30 10.73
N ASN A 98 -14.31 10.77 9.78
CA ASN A 98 -14.78 10.33 8.47
C ASN A 98 -13.94 9.13 8.04
N LEU A 99 -14.50 7.94 8.18
CA LEU A 99 -13.82 6.68 7.90
C LEU A 99 -13.33 6.58 6.44
N LEU A 100 -14.12 7.08 5.48
CA LEU A 100 -13.79 7.04 4.05
C LEU A 100 -12.53 7.83 3.68
N SER A 101 -12.10 8.76 4.55
CA SER A 101 -10.84 9.49 4.34
C SER A 101 -9.62 8.57 4.30
N MET A 102 -9.73 7.32 4.76
CA MET A 102 -8.68 6.33 4.60
C MET A 102 -8.26 6.13 3.14
N PHE A 103 -9.16 6.35 2.18
CA PHE A 103 -8.90 6.17 0.75
C PHE A 103 -8.35 7.42 0.06
N ASN A 104 -8.35 8.60 0.70
CA ASN A 104 -7.96 9.86 0.04
C ASN A 104 -6.60 9.80 -0.64
N HIS A 105 -5.66 9.05 -0.07
CA HIS A 105 -4.31 8.94 -0.60
C HIS A 105 -4.23 8.21 -1.95
N SER A 106 -5.22 7.40 -2.32
CA SER A 106 -5.27 6.77 -3.65
C SER A 106 -5.64 7.74 -4.76
N LEU A 107 -6.16 8.93 -4.41
CA LEU A 107 -6.53 9.99 -5.36
C LEU A 107 -5.35 10.90 -5.70
N LEU A 108 -4.21 10.76 -5.00
CA LEU A 108 -3.03 11.58 -5.25
C LEU A 108 -2.40 11.23 -6.60
N LYS A 109 -1.93 12.26 -7.31
CA LYS A 109 -1.28 12.18 -8.63
C LYS A 109 -0.02 13.08 -8.63
N GLY A 110 0.75 13.03 -9.73
CA GLY A 110 1.85 13.97 -9.97
C GLY A 110 3.24 13.46 -9.62
N ASP A 111 3.39 12.15 -9.40
CA ASP A 111 4.69 11.50 -9.23
C ASP A 111 5.38 11.16 -10.56
N ASP A 112 4.70 11.40 -11.69
CA ASP A 112 5.24 11.28 -13.05
C ASP A 112 6.58 12.03 -13.22
N SER A 113 6.72 13.18 -12.56
CA SER A 113 7.95 13.99 -12.61
C SER A 113 9.18 13.32 -11.97
N TYR A 114 8.97 12.22 -11.24
CA TYR A 114 10.03 11.42 -10.68
C TYR A 114 10.33 10.17 -11.51
N GLU A 115 9.58 9.85 -12.57
CA GLU A 115 9.82 8.67 -13.40
C GLU A 115 11.31 8.50 -13.80
N GLY A 116 11.87 7.31 -13.58
CA GLY A 116 13.27 7.00 -13.87
C GLY A 116 14.32 7.61 -12.94
N LYS A 117 13.93 8.40 -11.92
CA LYS A 117 14.87 9.04 -10.97
C LYS A 117 15.30 8.14 -9.82
N LEU A 118 14.76 6.93 -9.69
CA LEU A 118 15.10 6.02 -8.58
C LEU A 118 16.60 5.76 -8.45
N LYS A 119 17.30 5.69 -9.60
CA LYS A 119 18.77 5.54 -9.70
C LYS A 119 19.57 6.69 -9.07
N GLU A 120 18.93 7.81 -8.75
CA GLU A 120 19.55 8.97 -8.10
C GLU A 120 19.50 8.86 -6.56
N ILE A 121 18.78 7.88 -6.00
CA ILE A 121 18.81 7.58 -4.57
C ILE A 121 20.13 6.90 -4.23
N ASN A 122 21.09 7.69 -3.74
CA ASN A 122 22.44 7.24 -3.41
C ASN A 122 22.68 7.01 -1.91
N ILE A 123 21.59 6.92 -1.12
CA ILE A 123 21.66 6.65 0.32
C ILE A 123 21.45 5.16 0.61
N PRO A 124 21.95 4.66 1.74
CA PRO A 124 21.65 3.31 2.19
C PRO A 124 20.13 3.04 2.19
N THR A 125 19.73 2.00 1.46
CA THR A 125 18.33 1.65 1.24
C THR A 125 18.12 0.18 1.55
N LEU A 126 17.27 -0.11 2.53
CA LEU A 126 16.81 -1.46 2.84
C LEU A 126 15.40 -1.64 2.28
N VAL A 127 15.18 -2.71 1.53
CA VAL A 127 13.86 -3.11 1.04
C VAL A 127 13.44 -4.41 1.70
N ILE A 128 12.22 -4.41 2.25
CA ILE A 128 11.60 -5.57 2.87
C ILE A 128 10.27 -5.82 2.18
N HIS A 129 10.13 -7.00 1.58
CA HIS A 129 8.93 -7.38 0.85
C HIS A 129 8.43 -8.77 1.23
N GLY A 130 7.11 -8.96 1.17
CA GLY A 130 6.51 -10.27 1.39
C GLY A 130 6.75 -11.19 0.21
N THR A 131 7.01 -12.48 0.46
CA THR A 131 7.13 -13.48 -0.63
C THR A 131 5.81 -13.70 -1.38
N GLU A 132 4.70 -13.23 -0.81
CA GLU A 132 3.33 -13.30 -1.36
C GLU A 132 2.67 -11.91 -1.31
N ASP A 133 3.44 -10.85 -1.57
CA ASP A 133 2.89 -9.49 -1.69
C ASP A 133 2.21 -9.32 -3.06
N THR A 134 0.94 -9.71 -3.11
CA THR A 134 0.10 -9.67 -4.31
C THR A 134 -0.39 -8.27 -4.71
N PRO A 135 -0.51 -7.27 -3.82
CA PRO A 135 -0.68 -5.88 -4.24
C PRO A 135 0.53 -5.32 -4.99
N LEU A 136 1.74 -5.65 -4.54
CA LEU A 136 2.98 -5.11 -5.08
C LEU A 136 3.89 -6.27 -5.49
N ASN A 137 3.55 -6.97 -6.56
CA ASN A 137 4.21 -8.21 -6.95
C ASN A 137 5.61 -7.94 -7.56
N LEU A 138 6.59 -7.63 -6.70
CA LEU A 138 7.96 -7.28 -7.03
C LEU A 138 8.82 -8.54 -7.16
N LYS A 139 8.55 -9.38 -8.17
CA LYS A 139 9.34 -10.60 -8.40
C LYS A 139 10.76 -10.34 -8.91
N TYR A 140 11.10 -9.14 -9.41
CA TYR A 140 12.33 -8.95 -10.21
C TYR A 140 13.05 -7.59 -10.11
N GLU A 141 12.77 -6.70 -9.15
CA GLU A 141 13.23 -5.30 -9.26
C GLU A 141 14.44 -4.85 -8.42
N TYR A 142 15.12 -5.73 -7.68
CA TYR A 142 16.22 -5.31 -6.80
C TYR A 142 17.60 -5.89 -7.16
N ALA A 143 17.82 -6.23 -8.43
CA ALA A 143 19.14 -6.55 -8.96
C ALA A 143 19.80 -5.33 -9.63
#